data_AF-A0A832W723-F1
#
_entry.id   AF-A0A832W723-F1
#
_cell.length_a   1.000
_cell.length_b   1.000
_cell.length_c   1.000
_cell.angle_alpha   90.00
_cell.angle_beta   90.00
_cell.angle_gamma   90.00
#
_symmetry.space_group_name_H-M   'P 1'
#
loop_
_entity.id
_entity.type
_entity.pdbx_description
1 polymer ?
#
loop_
_entity_poly.entity_id
_entity_poly.type
_entity_poly.pdbx_seq_one_letter_code
_entity_poly.pdbx_strand_id
1 'polypeptide(L)' 'MIISQFYIITSIVILAIIALLVFFVKKNKKERKLTPLAGLAFGFVLAGIIFGDDRLIGYSLMGFGIILAVIDIIKKSKEK' A
#
# COMPACT_ATOMS: atom_id res chain seq x y z
N MET A 1 16.03 -22.07 -16.01
CA MET A 1 16.72 -21.84 -14.71
C MET A 1 16.89 -20.36 -14.37
N ILE A 2 17.33 -19.50 -15.29
CA ILE A 2 17.63 -18.06 -15.02
C ILE A 2 16.39 -17.25 -14.61
N ILE A 3 15.22 -17.51 -15.21
CA ILE A 3 13.96 -16.79 -14.94
C ILE A 3 13.56 -16.91 -13.45
N SER A 4 13.70 -18.11 -12.86
CA SER A 4 13.32 -18.34 -11.46
C SER A 4 14.22 -17.61 -10.48
N GLN A 5 15.53 -17.54 -10.74
CA GLN A 5 16.46 -16.80 -9.88
C GLN A 5 16.18 -15.29 -9.90
N PHE A 6 15.82 -14.74 -11.07
CA PHE A 6 15.46 -13.32 -11.20
C PHE A 6 14.22 -12.94 -10.38
N TYR A 7 13.18 -13.78 -10.42
CA TYR A 7 11.98 -13.57 -9.61
C TYR A 7 12.30 -13.57 -8.11
N ILE A 8 13.07 -14.56 -7.66
CA ILE A 8 13.45 -14.69 -6.24
C ILE A 8 14.26 -13.47 -5.78
N ILE A 9 15.27 -13.06 -6.56
CA ILE A 9 16.08 -11.88 -6.24
C ILE A 9 15.22 -10.61 -6.18
N THR A 10 14.32 -10.43 -7.15
CA THR A 10 13.42 -9.26 -7.20
C THR A 10 12.49 -9.24 -5.98
N SER A 11 11.90 -10.39 -5.61
CA SER A 11 11.06 -10.49 -4.41
C SER A 11 11.81 -10.18 -3.13
N ILE A 12 13.06 -10.66 -2.99
CA ILE A 12 13.90 -10.38 -1.82
C ILE A 12 14.21 -8.87 -1.73
N VAL A 13 14.55 -8.23 -2.85
CA VAL A 13 14.83 -6.79 -2.89
C VAL A 13 13.59 -5.98 -2.50
N ILE A 14 12.41 -6.32 -3.04
CA ILE A 14 11.15 -5.66 -2.69
C ILE A 14 10.84 -5.81 -1.20
N LEU A 15 10.97 -7.02 -0.65
CA LEU A 15 10.77 -7.29 0.77
C LEU A 15 11.74 -6.49 1.65
N ALA A 16 13.02 -6.40 1.27
CA ALA A 16 14.02 -5.61 1.98
C ALA A 16 13.67 -4.12 2.00
N ILE A 17 13.19 -3.57 0.87
CA ILE A 17 12.74 -2.17 0.77
C ILE A 17 11.53 -1.93 1.67
N ILE A 18 10.52 -2.83 1.63
CA ILE A 18 9.33 -2.73 2.49
C ILE A 18 9.73 -2.79 3.97
N ALA A 19 10.61 -3.71 4.35
CA ALA A 19 11.09 -3.84 5.71
C ALA A 19 11.82 -2.57 6.18
N LEU A 20 12.68 -1.99 5.33
CA LEU A 20 13.41 -0.77 5.63
C LEU A 20 12.46 0.44 5.76
N LEU A 21 11.47 0.57 4.86
CA LEU A 21 10.42 1.58 4.96
C LEU A 21 9.63 1.47 6.26
N VAL A 22 9.14 0.27 6.60
CA VAL A 22 8.35 0.03 7.83
C VAL A 22 9.20 0.33 9.07
N PHE A 23 10.45 -0.10 9.09
CA PHE A 23 11.37 0.13 10.20
C PHE A 23 11.66 1.62 10.40
N PHE A 24 11.91 2.37 9.32
CA PHE A 24 12.15 3.82 9.38
C PHE A 24 10.90 4.63 9.75
N VAL A 25 9.70 4.19 9.36
CA VAL A 25 8.43 4.86 9.69
C VAL A 25 8.04 4.68 11.17
N LYS A 26 8.61 3.70 11.89
CA LYS A 26 8.27 3.34 13.28
C LYS A 26 8.82 4.30 14.35
N LYS A 27 9.19 5.53 14.02
CA LYS A 27 9.72 6.50 15.00
C LYS A 27 8.62 7.48 15.45
N ASN A 28 8.00 7.21 16.60
CA ASN A 28 7.20 8.15 17.40
C ASN A 28 5.82 8.60 16.89
N LYS A 29 4.88 7.68 16.65
CA LYS A 29 3.45 8.06 16.55
C LYS A 29 2.65 7.33 17.63
N LYS A 30 2.18 8.08 18.64
CA LYS A 30 1.05 7.68 19.52
C LYS A 30 0.03 6.96 18.66
N GLU A 31 -0.40 5.76 19.06
CA GLU A 31 -1.29 4.89 18.28
C GLU A 31 -2.40 5.70 17.60
N ARG A 32 -2.17 6.07 16.34
CA ARG A 32 -3.18 6.78 15.56
C ARG A 32 -4.08 5.68 15.04
N LYS A 33 -5.23 5.52 15.68
CA LYS A 33 -6.29 4.61 15.24
C LYS A 33 -6.40 4.66 13.70
N LEU A 34 -6.49 3.47 13.10
CA LEU A 34 -6.83 3.34 11.70
C LEU A 34 -8.14 4.07 11.48
N THR A 35 -8.14 5.05 10.59
CA THR A 35 -9.38 5.72 10.21
C THR A 35 -10.17 4.75 9.35
N PRO A 36 -11.51 4.78 9.40
CA PRO A 36 -12.35 3.99 8.49
C PRO A 36 -11.98 4.22 7.02
N LEU A 37 -11.54 5.44 6.67
CA LEU A 37 -11.12 5.81 5.32
C LEU A 37 -9.79 5.15 4.92
N ALA A 38 -8.83 5.03 5.85
CA ALA A 38 -7.61 4.25 5.63
C ALA A 38 -7.91 2.74 5.46
N GLY A 39 -8.88 2.21 6.21
CA GLY A 39 -9.34 0.82 6.03
C GLY A 39 -9.97 0.59 4.66
N LEU A 40 -10.85 1.49 4.21
CA LEU A 40 -11.45 1.45 2.87
C LEU A 40 -10.40 1.58 1.77
N ALA A 41 -9.49 2.55 1.89
CA ALA A 41 -8.38 2.73 0.96
C ALA A 41 -7.54 1.46 0.81
N PHE A 42 -7.19 0.83 1.93
CA PHE A 42 -6.46 -0.42 1.94
C PHE A 42 -7.25 -1.56 1.29
N GLY A 43 -8.56 -1.67 1.57
CA GLY A 43 -9.44 -2.64 0.93
C GLY A 43 -9.49 -2.48 -0.59
N PHE A 44 -9.58 -1.24 -1.10
CA PHE A 44 -9.54 -0.95 -2.54
C PHE A 44 -8.20 -1.29 -3.19
N VAL A 45 -7.07 -1.01 -2.51
CA VAL A 45 -5.75 -1.40 -3.00
C VAL A 45 -5.61 -2.93 -3.06
N LEU A 46 -6.02 -3.64 -2.00
CA LEU A 46 -6.01 -5.10 -2.00
C LEU A 46 -6.90 -5.68 -3.08
N ALA A 47 -8.12 -5.14 -3.26
CA ALA A 47 -9.01 -5.56 -4.33
C ALA A 47 -8.35 -5.31 -5.71
N GLY A 48 -7.71 -4.15 -5.91
CA GLY A 48 -6.98 -3.86 -7.14
C GLY A 48 -5.84 -4.83 -7.45
N ILE A 49 -5.14 -5.30 -6.41
CA ILE A 49 -4.09 -6.34 -6.54
C ILE A 49 -4.71 -7.70 -6.89
N ILE A 50 -5.80 -8.10 -6.21
CA ILE A 50 -6.48 -9.39 -6.43
C ILE A 50 -7.11 -9.45 -7.83
N PHE A 51 -7.77 -8.37 -8.26
CA PHE A 51 -8.36 -8.25 -9.59
C PHE A 51 -7.35 -7.79 -10.65
N GLY A 52 -6.05 -7.87 -10.38
CA GLY A 52 -4.98 -7.41 -11.28
C GLY A 52 -4.92 -8.13 -12.64
N ASP A 53 -5.56 -9.30 -12.74
CA ASP A 53 -5.74 -10.02 -14.02
C ASP A 53 -6.59 -9.21 -15.00
N ASP A 54 -7.66 -8.55 -14.52
CA ASP A 54 -8.39 -7.55 -15.29
C ASP A 54 -7.76 -6.18 -15.05
N ARG A 55 -6.82 -5.81 -15.92
CA ARG A 55 -6.04 -4.57 -15.80
C ARG A 55 -6.93 -3.34 -15.62
N LEU A 56 -8.09 -3.26 -16.27
CA LEU A 56 -8.97 -2.09 -16.17
C LEU A 56 -9.59 -2.00 -14.77
N ILE A 57 -10.14 -3.09 -14.27
CA ILE A 57 -10.77 -3.14 -12.94
C ILE A 57 -9.70 -3.02 -11.85
N GLY A 58 -8.62 -3.79 -11.96
CA GLY A 58 -7.49 -3.79 -11.02
C GLY A 58 -6.87 -2.41 -10.82
N TYR A 59 -6.49 -1.73 -11.92
CA TYR A 59 -5.90 -0.39 -11.83
C TYR A 59 -6.90 0.68 -11.39
N SER A 60 -8.18 0.55 -11.74
CA SER A 60 -9.22 1.48 -11.27
C SER A 60 -9.41 1.37 -9.76
N LEU A 61 -9.53 0.15 -9.24
CA LEU A 61 -9.65 -0.11 -7.80
C LEU A 61 -8.40 0.34 -7.04
N MET A 62 -7.21 0.03 -7.55
CA MET A 62 -5.95 0.43 -6.95
C MET A 62 -5.80 1.96 -6.91
N GLY A 63 -6.10 2.62 -8.04
CA GLY A 63 -6.09 4.09 -8.13
C GLY A 63 -7.07 4.73 -7.16
N PHE A 64 -8.29 4.19 -7.07
CA PHE A 64 -9.31 4.70 -6.13
C PHE A 64 -8.86 4.55 -4.67
N GLY A 65 -8.28 3.41 -4.32
CA GLY A 65 -7.70 3.18 -2.99
C GLY A 65 -6.57 4.16 -2.65
N ILE A 66 -5.69 4.45 -3.60
CA ILE A 66 -4.61 5.44 -3.43
C ILE A 66 -5.20 6.85 -3.22
N ILE A 67 -6.20 7.26 -4.02
CA ILE A 67 -6.86 8.56 -3.87
C ILE A 67 -7.49 8.69 -2.48
N LEU A 68 -8.20 7.67 -2.01
CA LEU A 68 -8.80 7.66 -0.67
C LEU A 68 -7.73 7.76 0.44
N ALA A 69 -6.59 7.07 0.27
CA ALA A 69 -5.48 7.18 1.21
C ALA A 69 -4.91 8.61 1.27
N VAL A 70 -4.73 9.26 0.11
CA VAL A 70 -4.26 10.65 0.04
C VAL A 70 -5.25 11.60 0.72
N ILE A 71 -6.56 11.44 0.48
CA ILE A 71 -7.61 12.24 1.13
C ILE A 71 -7.55 12.06 2.66
N ASP A 72 -7.42 10.83 3.15
CA ASP A 72 -7.29 10.55 4.58
C ASP A 72 -6.06 11.24 5.19
N ILE A 73 -4.91 11.15 4.53
CA ILE A 73 -3.67 11.78 4.97
C ILE A 73 -3.83 13.30 5.06
N ILE A 74 -4.41 13.93 4.03
CA ILE A 74 -4.63 15.38 4.00
C ILE A 74 -5.59 15.79 5.12
N LYS A 75 -6.71 15.07 5.30
CA LYS A 75 -7.68 15.34 6.36
C LYS A 75 -7.05 15.23 7.75
N LYS A 76 -6.31 14.15 7.99
CA LYS A 76 -5.60 13.91 9.26
C LYS A 76 -4.44 14.87 9.52
N SER A 77 -3.92 15.50 8.48
CA SER A 77 -2.90 16.55 8.59
C SER A 77 -3.51 17.92 8.92
N LYS A 78 -4.79 18.17 8.58
CA LYS A 78 -5.51 19.40 8.94
C LYS A 78 -6.16 19.34 10.33
N GLU A 79 -6.52 18.15 10.80
CA GLU A 79 -7.08 17.93 12.15
C GLU A 79 -6.02 17.98 13.28
N LYS A 80 -4.76 18.29 12.96
CA LYS A 80 -3.64 18.31 13.89
C LYS A 80 -3.04 19.71 13.96
#